data_AF-F8P206-F1
#
_entry.id   AF-F8P206-F1
#
_cell.length_a   1.000
_cell.length_b   1.000
_cell.length_c   1.000
_cell.angle_alpha   90.00
_cell.angle_beta   90.00
_cell.angle_gamma   90.00
#
_symmetry.space_group_name_H-M   'P 1'
#
loop_
_entity.id
_entity.type
_entity.pdbx_description
1 polymer ?
#
loop_
_entity_poly.entity_id
_entity_poly.type
_entity_poly.pdbx_seq_one_letter_code
_entity_poly.pdbx_strand_id
1 'polypeptide(L)'
;MSHADIEECESSLVAVCPWHRYDFDLRTGNSETGLKACTYAIEVKNDPSDGIDKVWVEAPEGGTNWRIVELRPVSEEFADPPPISADPDPLVNQAASISPIEEDVVPVKDAPTTLMQWAVLILNTANPTLKVQRTKHAVHLFRTGKLSSIGNKSPTAPKPPAVPPREDSYTRNIVDPRKSGKKKNAAVMLHALANIEQWAIDLAWDIIARFGPSHPDIPHAFFSDFTKMALDESKHFTLLTSRLLATSPNTPYGSLPVHAGLWESATITAHSLRARLAIIHLVHEARGLDVNPGTIDRFRRTGDKESVAALEVIHADEVTHVTSGHRWFTWICEQQGVDAVSTFREEVRRGWRGDIKGPFNAEARETAGMTREYYEGLRGEMDFVDKRTDASATVDHDESMAPASVRVEYEG
;
A
#
# COMPACT_ATOMS: atom_id res chain seq x y z
N MET A 1 -12.38 -10.15 -8.05
CA MET A 1 -12.78 -11.56 -8.25
C MET A 1 -12.98 -11.83 -9.73
N SER A 2 -11.96 -11.61 -10.58
CA SER A 2 -12.13 -11.63 -12.05
C SER A 2 -11.99 -13.02 -12.69
N HIS A 3 -11.92 -14.10 -11.91
CA HIS A 3 -11.66 -15.46 -12.41
C HIS A 3 -12.39 -16.52 -11.58
N ALA A 4 -13.59 -16.24 -11.06
CA ALA A 4 -14.37 -17.27 -10.36
C ALA A 4 -15.37 -17.88 -11.35
N ASP A 5 -15.26 -19.19 -11.59
CA ASP A 5 -16.26 -19.97 -12.31
C ASP A 5 -17.39 -20.29 -11.34
N ILE A 6 -18.65 -20.16 -11.77
CA ILE A 6 -19.79 -20.55 -10.94
C ILE A 6 -20.15 -21.98 -11.31
N GLU A 7 -19.97 -22.90 -10.36
CA GLU A 7 -20.30 -24.32 -10.52
C GLU A 7 -21.63 -24.63 -9.82
N GLU A 8 -22.50 -25.40 -10.49
CA GLU A 8 -23.70 -25.99 -9.89
C GLU A 8 -23.34 -27.32 -9.22
N CYS A 9 -23.27 -27.33 -7.89
CA CYS A 9 -23.18 -28.55 -7.10
C CYS A 9 -24.58 -28.96 -6.63
N GLU A 10 -24.81 -30.26 -6.37
CA GLU A 10 -26.14 -30.91 -6.18
C GLU A 10 -27.15 -30.21 -5.23
N SER A 11 -26.71 -29.24 -4.40
CA SER A 11 -27.60 -28.42 -3.55
C SER A 11 -27.27 -26.92 -3.46
N SER A 12 -26.23 -26.42 -4.14
CA SER A 12 -25.85 -25.00 -4.09
C SER A 12 -25.00 -24.53 -5.27
N LEU A 13 -25.07 -23.22 -5.53
CA LEU A 13 -24.18 -22.53 -6.47
C LEU A 13 -22.90 -22.15 -5.72
N VAL A 14 -21.76 -22.54 -6.27
CA VAL A 14 -20.46 -22.30 -5.66
C VAL A 14 -19.62 -21.47 -6.61
N ALA A 15 -19.09 -20.34 -6.14
CA ALA A 15 -18.07 -19.61 -6.86
C ALA A 15 -16.72 -20.27 -6.63
N VAL A 16 -16.22 -20.97 -7.64
CA VAL A 16 -14.95 -21.69 -7.65
C VAL A 16 -13.90 -20.83 -8.36
N CYS A 17 -12.85 -20.43 -7.66
CA CYS A 17 -11.66 -19.91 -8.32
C CYS A 17 -10.81 -21.09 -8.83
N PRO A 18 -10.68 -21.30 -10.16
CA PRO A 18 -9.96 -22.44 -10.75
C PRO A 18 -8.46 -22.41 -10.44
N TRP A 19 -7.96 -21.27 -9.97
CA TRP A 19 -6.55 -21.04 -9.64
C TRP A 19 -6.23 -21.24 -8.17
N HIS A 20 -7.22 -21.15 -7.29
CA HIS A 20 -7.00 -21.08 -5.84
C HIS A 20 -7.69 -22.16 -5.03
N ARG A 21 -8.58 -22.94 -5.65
CA ARG A 21 -9.44 -23.89 -4.94
C ARG A 21 -10.21 -23.20 -3.79
N TYR A 22 -10.61 -21.95 -4.01
CA TYR A 22 -11.61 -21.29 -3.17
C TYR A 22 -12.96 -21.57 -3.77
N ASP A 23 -13.87 -22.04 -2.95
CA ASP A 23 -15.20 -22.51 -3.27
C ASP A 23 -16.17 -21.77 -2.35
N PHE A 24 -16.64 -20.59 -2.73
CA PHE A 24 -17.59 -19.86 -1.89
C PHE A 24 -19.01 -20.25 -2.27
N ASP A 25 -19.71 -20.92 -1.37
CA ASP A 25 -21.14 -21.16 -1.49
C ASP A 25 -21.87 -19.80 -1.57
N LEU A 26 -22.55 -19.53 -2.66
CA LEU A 26 -23.16 -18.22 -2.93
C LEU A 26 -24.37 -17.91 -2.03
N ARG A 27 -24.89 -18.90 -1.30
CA ARG A 27 -26.02 -18.73 -0.37
C ARG A 27 -25.56 -18.49 1.06
N THR A 28 -24.51 -19.18 1.49
CA THR A 28 -24.03 -19.18 2.88
C THR A 28 -22.73 -18.41 3.07
N GLY A 29 -22.01 -18.20 1.97
CA GLY A 29 -20.68 -17.63 1.93
C GLY A 29 -19.59 -18.54 2.47
N ASN A 30 -19.90 -19.77 2.88
CA ASN A 30 -18.90 -20.70 3.42
C ASN A 30 -18.04 -21.30 2.30
N SER A 31 -16.80 -21.64 2.62
CA SER A 31 -15.87 -22.39 1.75
C SER A 31 -15.34 -23.63 2.45
N GLU A 32 -15.08 -24.70 1.70
CA GLU A 32 -14.41 -25.92 2.18
C GLU A 32 -13.03 -25.65 2.79
N THR A 33 -12.41 -24.52 2.44
CA THR A 33 -11.15 -24.06 3.05
C THR A 33 -11.32 -23.43 4.43
N GLY A 34 -12.55 -23.35 4.95
CA GLY A 34 -12.90 -22.71 6.23
C GLY A 34 -13.03 -21.19 6.16
N LEU A 35 -12.96 -20.60 4.96
CA LEU A 35 -13.21 -19.17 4.74
C LEU A 35 -14.72 -18.89 4.71
N LYS A 36 -15.11 -17.68 5.10
CA LYS A 36 -16.50 -17.21 4.99
C LYS A 36 -16.56 -15.83 4.34
N ALA A 37 -17.29 -15.71 3.24
CA ALA A 37 -17.64 -14.47 2.58
C ALA A 37 -19.02 -13.98 3.05
N CYS A 38 -19.25 -12.66 3.01
CA CYS A 38 -20.60 -12.14 3.15
C CYS A 38 -21.36 -12.41 1.85
N THR A 39 -22.52 -13.03 1.96
CA THR A 39 -23.46 -13.22 0.86
C THR A 39 -24.74 -12.47 1.19
N TYR A 40 -25.31 -11.81 0.19
CA TYR A 40 -26.52 -11.00 0.32
C TYR A 40 -27.49 -11.45 -0.77
N ALA A 41 -28.76 -11.62 -0.44
CA ALA A 41 -29.76 -11.94 -1.45
C ALA A 41 -29.89 -10.78 -2.45
N ILE A 42 -29.86 -11.09 -3.74
CA ILE A 42 -30.06 -10.13 -4.83
C ILE A 42 -31.32 -10.54 -5.59
N GLU A 43 -32.23 -9.59 -5.80
CA GLU A 43 -33.47 -9.80 -6.54
C GLU A 43 -33.62 -8.72 -7.60
N VAL A 44 -34.00 -9.12 -8.82
CA VAL A 44 -34.43 -8.16 -9.85
C VAL A 44 -35.94 -8.05 -9.77
N LYS A 45 -36.45 -6.88 -9.40
CA LYS A 45 -37.89 -6.61 -9.29
C LYS A 45 -38.30 -5.50 -10.22
N ASN A 46 -39.41 -5.70 -10.90
CA ASN A 46 -40.07 -4.62 -11.63
C ASN A 46 -40.59 -3.58 -10.64
N ASP A 47 -40.13 -2.34 -10.75
CA ASP A 47 -40.61 -1.25 -9.92
C ASP A 47 -41.98 -0.77 -10.43
N PRO A 48 -43.06 -0.89 -9.64
CA PRO A 48 -44.40 -0.54 -10.08
C PRO A 48 -44.59 0.94 -10.45
N SER A 49 -43.68 1.82 -10.04
CA SER A 49 -43.78 3.27 -10.26
C SER A 49 -43.33 3.71 -11.65
N ASP A 50 -42.34 3.03 -12.24
CA ASP A 50 -41.78 3.36 -13.55
C ASP A 50 -41.77 2.16 -14.52
N GLY A 51 -42.13 0.96 -14.06
CA GLY A 51 -42.16 -0.27 -14.84
C GLY A 51 -40.77 -0.81 -15.19
N ILE A 52 -39.71 -0.29 -14.55
CA ILE A 52 -38.32 -0.66 -14.83
C ILE A 52 -37.86 -1.71 -13.83
N ASP A 53 -37.14 -2.71 -14.31
CA ASP A 53 -36.51 -3.71 -13.45
C ASP A 53 -35.36 -3.08 -12.66
N LYS A 54 -35.44 -3.16 -11.33
CA LYS A 54 -34.44 -2.65 -10.39
C LYS A 54 -33.80 -3.79 -9.63
N VAL A 55 -32.51 -3.67 -9.38
CA VAL A 55 -31.74 -4.59 -8.56
C VAL A 55 -31.96 -4.22 -7.09
N TRP A 56 -32.50 -5.17 -6.33
CA TRP A 56 -32.64 -5.12 -4.89
C TRP A 56 -31.54 -5.97 -4.26
N VAL A 57 -30.89 -5.44 -3.24
CA VAL A 57 -29.89 -6.18 -2.45
C VAL A 57 -30.37 -6.20 -1.00
N GLU A 58 -30.30 -7.36 -0.38
CA GLU A 58 -30.56 -7.55 1.04
C GLU A 58 -29.68 -6.63 1.90
N ALA A 59 -30.31 -5.99 2.90
CA ALA A 59 -29.57 -5.18 3.84
C ALA A 59 -28.78 -6.08 4.80
N PRO A 60 -27.51 -5.76 5.12
CA PRO A 60 -26.74 -6.53 6.08
C PRO A 60 -27.42 -6.60 7.46
N GLU A 61 -27.45 -7.79 8.08
CA GLU A 61 -28.01 -8.00 9.41
C GLU A 61 -27.30 -7.15 10.48
N GLY A 62 -28.07 -6.57 11.41
CA GLY A 62 -27.54 -5.91 12.60
C GLY A 62 -27.18 -4.43 12.47
N GLY A 63 -27.39 -3.81 11.30
CA GLY A 63 -27.16 -2.38 11.09
C GLY A 63 -28.42 -1.60 10.71
N THR A 64 -28.63 -0.42 11.31
CA THR A 64 -29.55 0.61 10.81
C THR A 64 -28.73 1.70 10.12
N ASN A 65 -29.20 2.22 8.97
CA ASN A 65 -28.57 3.29 8.17
C ASN A 65 -27.52 2.87 7.12
N TRP A 66 -27.71 1.75 6.44
CA TRP A 66 -26.93 1.45 5.23
C TRP A 66 -27.29 2.41 4.09
N ARG A 67 -26.27 2.90 3.36
CA ARG A 67 -26.45 3.69 2.13
C ARG A 67 -25.67 3.01 1.01
N ILE A 68 -26.30 2.88 -0.17
CA ILE A 68 -25.60 2.47 -1.39
C ILE A 68 -24.63 3.58 -1.77
N VAL A 69 -23.33 3.29 -1.78
CA VAL A 69 -22.27 4.25 -2.15
C VAL A 69 -22.13 4.34 -3.67
N GLU A 70 -22.11 3.20 -4.36
CA GLU A 70 -21.97 3.13 -5.81
C GLU A 70 -22.65 1.84 -6.34
N LEU A 71 -23.27 1.94 -7.51
CA LEU A 71 -23.69 0.79 -8.31
C LEU A 71 -23.00 0.90 -9.67
N ARG A 72 -22.00 0.05 -9.91
CA ARG A 72 -21.23 0.05 -11.16
C ARG A 72 -21.55 -1.18 -11.99
N PRO A 73 -22.01 -1.03 -13.24
CA PRO A 73 -22.11 -2.16 -14.15
C PRO A 73 -20.70 -2.69 -14.43
N VAL A 74 -20.53 -4.00 -14.28
CA VAL A 74 -19.29 -4.68 -14.66
C VAL A 74 -19.53 -5.27 -16.04
N SER A 75 -18.71 -4.88 -17.03
CA SER A 75 -18.79 -5.46 -18.39
C SER A 75 -18.60 -6.98 -18.32
N GLU A 76 -19.32 -7.75 -19.12
CA GLU A 76 -19.04 -9.19 -19.29
C GLU A 76 -17.61 -9.41 -19.84
N GLU A 77 -17.04 -8.44 -20.56
CA GLU A 77 -15.62 -8.45 -20.99
C GLU A 77 -14.63 -8.35 -19.82
N PHE A 78 -15.08 -7.99 -18.61
CA PHE A 78 -14.28 -8.02 -17.39
C PHE A 78 -14.28 -9.41 -16.72
N ALA A 79 -15.25 -10.27 -17.07
CA ALA A 79 -15.34 -11.65 -16.63
C ALA A 79 -14.55 -12.60 -17.55
N ASP A 80 -14.50 -12.30 -18.85
CA ASP A 80 -13.61 -12.99 -19.78
C ASP A 80 -12.17 -12.49 -19.64
N PRO A 81 -11.14 -13.37 -19.61
CA PRO A 81 -9.78 -12.91 -19.73
C PRO A 81 -9.64 -12.12 -21.04
N PRO A 82 -9.00 -10.93 -21.03
CA PRO A 82 -8.75 -10.24 -22.28
C PRO A 82 -8.04 -11.22 -23.22
N PRO A 83 -8.46 -11.32 -24.50
CA PRO A 83 -7.72 -12.12 -25.45
C PRO A 83 -6.28 -11.68 -25.37
N ILE A 84 -5.35 -12.64 -25.26
CA ILE A 84 -3.92 -12.36 -25.29
C ILE A 84 -3.70 -11.55 -26.56
N SER A 85 -3.48 -10.23 -26.43
CA SER A 85 -3.13 -9.45 -27.59
C SER A 85 -1.79 -10.02 -28.05
N ALA A 86 -1.78 -10.56 -29.27
CA ALA A 86 -0.58 -11.06 -29.90
C ALA A 86 0.45 -9.93 -30.14
N ASP A 87 0.04 -8.68 -29.92
CA ASP A 87 0.90 -7.52 -29.96
C ASP A 87 1.11 -6.94 -28.56
N PRO A 88 2.36 -6.90 -28.05
CA PRO A 88 2.66 -6.13 -26.86
C PRO A 88 2.43 -4.64 -27.16
N ASP A 89 1.67 -3.97 -26.28
CA ASP A 89 1.46 -2.53 -26.29
C ASP A 89 2.81 -1.79 -26.50
N PRO A 90 2.99 -0.99 -27.58
CA PRO A 90 4.28 -0.38 -27.92
C PRO A 90 4.82 0.56 -26.83
N LEU A 91 3.97 0.98 -25.90
CA LEU A 91 4.31 1.91 -24.82
C LEU A 91 4.95 1.23 -23.60
N VAL A 92 4.95 -0.11 -23.53
CA VAL A 92 5.52 -0.87 -22.39
C VAL A 92 6.96 -1.31 -22.65
N ASN A 93 7.44 -1.26 -23.90
CA ASN A 93 8.75 -1.80 -24.29
C ASN A 93 9.85 -0.76 -24.54
N GLN A 94 9.65 0.51 -24.18
CA GLN A 94 10.70 1.54 -24.29
C GLN A 94 11.11 2.07 -22.92
N ALA A 95 11.70 1.20 -22.11
CA ALA A 95 12.50 1.59 -20.95
C ALA A 95 13.80 0.79 -20.97
N ALA A 96 14.81 1.29 -21.68
CA ALA A 96 16.15 0.73 -21.63
C ALA A 96 17.23 1.82 -21.68
N SER A 97 17.49 2.40 -20.51
CA SER A 97 18.86 2.68 -20.07
C SER A 97 18.86 2.73 -18.52
N ILE A 98 18.62 1.57 -17.90
CA ILE A 98 18.84 1.36 -16.47
C ILE A 98 19.93 0.29 -16.39
N SER A 99 20.83 0.42 -15.42
CA SER A 99 21.93 -0.51 -15.13
C SER A 99 21.52 -1.97 -15.37
N PRO A 100 22.39 -2.82 -15.94
CA PRO A 100 22.05 -4.21 -16.22
C PRO A 100 21.51 -4.88 -14.96
N ILE A 101 20.34 -5.51 -15.09
CA ILE A 101 19.77 -6.33 -14.02
C ILE A 101 20.69 -7.54 -13.90
N GLU A 102 21.57 -7.53 -12.90
CA GLU A 102 22.57 -8.59 -12.68
C GLU A 102 21.97 -9.88 -12.11
N GLU A 103 20.76 -9.82 -11.55
CA GLU A 103 20.13 -10.91 -10.81
C GLU A 103 18.77 -11.32 -11.43
N ASP A 104 18.54 -12.63 -11.57
CA ASP A 104 17.28 -13.16 -12.08
C ASP A 104 16.08 -12.85 -11.15
N VAL A 105 14.90 -12.71 -11.76
CA VAL A 105 13.64 -12.50 -11.02
C VAL A 105 13.44 -13.61 -9.98
N VAL A 106 13.66 -14.86 -10.39
CA VAL A 106 13.72 -16.01 -9.50
C VAL A 106 15.19 -16.35 -9.26
N PRO A 107 15.70 -16.25 -8.02
CA PRO A 107 17.07 -16.64 -7.72
C PRO A 107 17.35 -18.09 -8.11
N VAL A 108 18.50 -18.34 -8.74
CA VAL A 108 18.95 -19.69 -9.12
C VAL A 108 19.19 -20.58 -7.89
N LYS A 109 19.64 -19.96 -6.79
CA LYS A 109 19.87 -20.62 -5.50
C LYS A 109 18.81 -20.16 -4.50
N ASP A 110 18.30 -21.11 -3.71
CA ASP A 110 17.35 -20.84 -2.62
C ASP A 110 16.06 -20.13 -3.09
N ALA A 111 15.53 -20.57 -4.24
CA ALA A 111 14.31 -20.03 -4.84
C ALA A 111 13.13 -20.05 -3.82
N PRO A 112 12.44 -18.92 -3.60
CA PRO A 112 11.33 -18.87 -2.66
C PRO A 112 10.16 -19.78 -3.07
N THR A 113 9.65 -20.55 -2.11
CA THR A 113 8.50 -21.45 -2.29
C THR A 113 7.25 -20.98 -1.54
N THR A 114 7.41 -20.09 -0.56
CA THR A 114 6.31 -19.52 0.24
C THR A 114 6.18 -18.01 0.02
N LEU A 115 5.02 -17.46 0.35
CA LEU A 115 4.79 -16.01 0.27
C LEU A 115 5.73 -15.22 1.19
N MET A 116 6.00 -15.73 2.41
CA MET A 116 6.95 -15.09 3.34
C MET A 116 8.37 -15.02 2.75
N GLN A 117 8.84 -16.10 2.10
CA GLN A 117 10.16 -16.11 1.46
C GLN A 117 10.23 -15.09 0.31
N TRP A 118 9.16 -15.00 -0.50
CA TRP A 118 9.06 -13.98 -1.54
C TRP A 118 9.06 -12.56 -0.96
N ALA A 119 8.27 -12.31 0.07
CA ALA A 119 8.20 -11.00 0.73
C ALA A 119 9.58 -10.55 1.24
N VAL A 120 10.32 -11.44 1.91
CA VAL A 120 11.67 -11.12 2.41
C VAL A 120 12.69 -10.95 1.27
N LEU A 121 12.61 -11.75 0.19
CA LEU A 121 13.46 -11.55 -0.99
C LEU A 121 13.22 -10.16 -1.61
N ILE A 122 11.96 -9.78 -1.78
CA ILE A 122 11.56 -8.50 -2.37
C ILE A 122 12.04 -7.33 -1.50
N LEU A 123 11.86 -7.42 -0.18
CA LEU A 123 12.33 -6.42 0.78
C LEU A 123 13.86 -6.27 0.78
N ASN A 124 14.61 -7.32 0.45
CA ASN A 124 16.07 -7.28 0.31
C ASN A 124 16.55 -6.90 -1.11
N THR A 125 15.64 -6.67 -2.06
CA THR A 125 15.99 -6.29 -3.43
C THR A 125 16.24 -4.78 -3.49
N ALA A 126 17.48 -4.35 -3.74
CA ALA A 126 17.84 -2.93 -3.80
C ALA A 126 17.43 -2.25 -5.12
N ASN A 127 17.50 -3.00 -6.23
CA ASN A 127 17.15 -2.48 -7.56
C ASN A 127 15.62 -2.31 -7.70
N PRO A 128 15.13 -1.10 -8.02
CA PRO A 128 13.69 -0.81 -8.04
C PRO A 128 12.94 -1.54 -9.14
N THR A 129 13.57 -1.77 -10.29
CA THR A 129 12.98 -2.49 -11.43
C THR A 129 12.86 -3.98 -11.13
N LEU A 130 13.91 -4.60 -10.59
CA LEU A 130 13.89 -5.99 -10.15
C LEU A 130 12.88 -6.20 -9.03
N LYS A 131 12.73 -5.23 -8.11
CA LYS A 131 11.71 -5.26 -7.05
C LYS A 131 10.30 -5.34 -7.62
N VAL A 132 10.00 -4.54 -8.65
CA VAL A 132 8.72 -4.59 -9.38
C VAL A 132 8.53 -5.95 -10.05
N GLN A 133 9.54 -6.46 -10.74
CA GLN A 133 9.47 -7.76 -11.42
C GLN A 133 9.22 -8.91 -10.44
N ARG A 134 9.94 -8.92 -9.31
CA ARG A 134 9.76 -9.91 -8.23
C ARG A 134 8.38 -9.80 -7.59
N THR A 135 7.89 -8.58 -7.37
CA THR A 135 6.53 -8.36 -6.87
C THR A 135 5.49 -8.94 -7.82
N LYS A 136 5.54 -8.60 -9.12
CA LYS A 136 4.65 -9.15 -10.15
C LYS A 136 4.69 -10.69 -10.16
N HIS A 137 5.88 -11.27 -10.10
CA HIS A 137 6.07 -12.71 -10.12
C HIS A 137 5.51 -13.39 -8.87
N ALA A 138 5.85 -12.90 -7.66
CA ALA A 138 5.34 -13.44 -6.40
C ALA A 138 3.82 -13.37 -6.31
N VAL A 139 3.24 -12.23 -6.72
CA VAL A 139 1.78 -12.04 -6.75
C VAL A 139 1.14 -12.99 -7.76
N HIS A 140 1.73 -13.21 -8.94
CA HIS A 140 1.23 -14.22 -9.89
C HIS A 140 1.25 -15.63 -9.29
N LEU A 141 2.34 -16.05 -8.67
CA LEU A 141 2.45 -17.38 -8.06
C LEU A 141 1.42 -17.56 -6.92
N PHE A 142 1.26 -16.54 -6.09
CA PHE A 142 0.26 -16.53 -5.03
C PHE A 142 -1.16 -16.57 -5.60
N ARG A 143 -1.43 -15.77 -6.64
CA ARG A 143 -2.72 -15.70 -7.34
C ARG A 143 -3.05 -16.93 -8.19
N THR A 144 -2.09 -17.83 -8.39
CA THR A 144 -2.29 -19.06 -9.16
C THR A 144 -2.11 -20.33 -8.35
N GLY A 145 -2.01 -20.22 -7.02
CA GLY A 145 -1.84 -21.38 -6.14
C GLY A 145 -0.53 -22.13 -6.35
N LYS A 146 0.47 -21.53 -7.03
CA LYS A 146 1.76 -22.16 -7.33
C LYS A 146 2.77 -22.06 -6.17
N LEU A 147 2.47 -21.25 -5.15
CA LEU A 147 3.22 -21.24 -3.90
C LEU A 147 2.80 -22.43 -3.03
N SER A 148 3.75 -23.03 -2.32
CA SER A 148 3.46 -24.18 -1.45
C SER A 148 2.56 -23.82 -0.26
N SER A 149 2.69 -22.58 0.23
CA SER A 149 1.84 -21.99 1.28
C SER A 149 2.14 -20.49 1.41
N ILE A 150 1.40 -19.80 2.27
CA ILE A 150 1.77 -18.44 2.72
C ILE A 150 3.09 -18.50 3.53
N GLY A 151 3.26 -19.50 4.39
CA GLY A 151 4.45 -19.68 5.23
C GLY A 151 4.46 -18.86 6.52
N ASN A 152 3.40 -18.11 6.84
CA ASN A 152 3.33 -17.28 8.04
C ASN A 152 3.29 -18.10 9.34
N LYS A 153 2.69 -19.30 9.32
CA LYS A 153 2.64 -20.20 10.48
C LYS A 153 3.92 -21.03 10.68
N SER A 154 4.94 -20.85 9.82
CA SER A 154 6.19 -21.61 9.94
C SER A 154 7.03 -21.08 11.11
N PRO A 155 7.57 -21.96 11.99
CA PRO A 155 8.51 -21.54 13.04
C PRO A 155 9.82 -20.99 12.46
N THR A 156 10.12 -21.29 11.19
CA THR A 156 11.31 -20.83 10.46
C THR A 156 10.95 -19.76 9.42
N ALA A 157 9.82 -19.06 9.58
CA ALA A 157 9.48 -17.94 8.70
C ALA A 157 10.64 -16.93 8.63
N PRO A 158 11.08 -16.54 7.42
CA PRO A 158 12.21 -15.63 7.27
C PRO A 158 11.86 -14.25 7.84
N LYS A 159 12.86 -13.57 8.38
CA LYS A 159 12.68 -12.23 8.97
C LYS A 159 12.92 -11.15 7.91
N PRO A 160 12.07 -10.12 7.81
CA PRO A 160 12.33 -8.99 6.94
C PRO A 160 13.53 -8.16 7.42
N PRO A 161 14.21 -7.43 6.53
CA PRO A 161 15.26 -6.50 6.95
C PRO A 161 14.68 -5.39 7.85
N ALA A 162 15.53 -4.77 8.67
CA ALA A 162 15.14 -3.60 9.46
C ALA A 162 14.84 -2.39 8.55
N VAL A 163 15.62 -2.23 7.49
CA VAL A 163 15.44 -1.23 6.44
C VAL A 163 15.74 -1.89 5.09
N PRO A 164 14.81 -1.86 4.12
CA PRO A 164 15.04 -2.30 2.76
C PRO A 164 16.24 -1.56 2.15
N PRO A 165 17.20 -2.27 1.55
CA PRO A 165 18.33 -1.62 0.90
C PRO A 165 17.85 -0.78 -0.30
N ARG A 166 18.70 0.17 -0.69
CA ARG A 166 18.58 0.99 -1.89
C ARG A 166 19.91 0.96 -2.61
N GLU A 167 19.91 1.12 -3.93
CA GLU A 167 21.17 1.27 -4.67
C GLU A 167 21.98 2.47 -4.12
N ASP A 168 23.31 2.33 -4.10
CA ASP A 168 24.20 3.36 -3.54
C ASP A 168 24.03 4.73 -4.19
N SER A 169 23.73 4.74 -5.48
CA SER A 169 23.40 5.94 -6.25
C SER A 169 22.20 6.70 -5.67
N TYR A 170 21.23 6.00 -5.10
CA TYR A 170 20.02 6.55 -4.51
C TYR A 170 20.23 6.92 -3.04
N THR A 171 21.01 6.12 -2.30
CA THR A 171 21.32 6.38 -0.89
C THR A 171 22.00 7.73 -0.70
N ARG A 172 22.89 8.14 -1.62
CA ARG A 172 23.55 9.46 -1.60
C ARG A 172 22.58 10.64 -1.72
N ASN A 173 21.38 10.39 -2.23
CA ASN A 173 20.36 11.39 -2.48
C ASN A 173 19.28 11.41 -1.37
N ILE A 174 19.34 10.56 -0.35
CA ILE A 174 18.41 10.65 0.77
C ILE A 174 18.76 11.87 1.63
N VAL A 175 17.81 12.79 1.80
CA VAL A 175 18.02 14.05 2.53
C VAL A 175 16.96 14.28 3.61
N ASP A 176 17.33 15.03 4.65
CA ASP A 176 16.38 15.50 5.68
C ASP A 176 15.29 16.39 5.03
N PRO A 177 13.99 16.15 5.31
CA PRO A 177 12.88 17.00 4.89
C PRO A 177 13.11 18.51 5.07
N ARG A 178 13.82 18.91 6.13
CA ARG A 178 14.09 20.31 6.45
C ARG A 178 15.14 20.97 5.53
N LYS A 179 15.89 20.18 4.77
CA LYS A 179 16.96 20.63 3.87
C LYS A 179 16.59 20.61 2.39
N SER A 180 15.35 20.21 2.05
CA SER A 180 14.88 20.17 0.66
C SER A 180 14.47 21.56 0.17
N GLY A 181 15.18 22.08 -0.84
CA GLY A 181 14.83 23.35 -1.49
C GLY A 181 13.61 23.23 -2.40
N LYS A 182 12.78 24.28 -2.48
CA LYS A 182 11.56 24.29 -3.33
C LYS A 182 11.90 24.47 -4.81
N LYS A 183 12.21 23.39 -5.53
CA LYS A 183 12.20 23.38 -7.01
C LYS A 183 10.86 22.83 -7.52
N LYS A 184 10.07 23.68 -8.16
CA LYS A 184 8.71 23.36 -8.64
C LYS A 184 8.70 22.92 -10.12
N ASN A 185 9.48 21.92 -10.51
CA ASN A 185 9.39 21.34 -11.86
C ASN A 185 8.62 20.01 -11.86
N ALA A 186 7.92 19.70 -12.95
CA ALA A 186 7.18 18.45 -13.18
C ALA A 186 8.04 17.20 -12.94
N ALA A 187 9.29 17.22 -13.42
CA ALA A 187 10.25 16.13 -13.21
C ALA A 187 10.51 15.82 -11.72
N VAL A 188 10.66 16.87 -10.89
CA VAL A 188 10.87 16.73 -9.44
C VAL A 188 9.64 16.11 -8.77
N MET A 189 8.44 16.49 -9.26
CA MET A 189 7.17 15.98 -8.74
C MET A 189 6.95 14.51 -9.11
N LEU A 190 7.14 14.14 -10.38
CA LEU A 190 7.04 12.75 -10.84
C LEU A 190 8.07 11.85 -10.14
N HIS A 191 9.30 12.34 -9.96
CA HIS A 191 10.35 11.63 -9.24
C HIS A 191 9.99 11.40 -7.77
N ALA A 192 9.50 12.43 -7.08
CA ALA A 192 9.10 12.33 -5.69
C ALA A 192 7.93 11.35 -5.49
N LEU A 193 6.92 11.38 -6.38
CA LEU A 193 5.81 10.42 -6.37
C LEU A 193 6.33 8.99 -6.61
N ALA A 194 7.18 8.78 -7.61
CA ALA A 194 7.76 7.45 -7.88
C ALA A 194 8.53 6.91 -6.65
N ASN A 195 9.23 7.77 -5.91
CA ASN A 195 9.89 7.36 -4.68
C ASN A 195 8.90 6.98 -3.57
N ILE A 196 7.74 7.65 -3.48
CA ILE A 196 6.67 7.25 -2.56
C ILE A 196 6.19 5.84 -2.93
N GLU A 197 5.92 5.57 -4.21
CA GLU A 197 5.46 4.24 -4.64
C GLU A 197 6.49 3.14 -4.36
N GLN A 198 7.79 3.42 -4.50
CA GLN A 198 8.82 2.43 -4.12
C GLN A 198 8.82 2.11 -2.63
N TRP A 199 8.57 3.10 -1.77
CA TRP A 199 8.35 2.83 -0.35
C TRP A 199 7.04 2.10 -0.11
N ALA A 200 5.97 2.41 -0.85
CA ALA A 200 4.68 1.75 -0.72
C ALA A 200 4.76 0.24 -1.08
N ILE A 201 5.49 -0.13 -2.15
CA ILE A 201 5.81 -1.54 -2.45
C ILE A 201 6.45 -2.23 -1.24
N ASP A 202 7.46 -1.59 -0.64
CA ASP A 202 8.13 -2.14 0.53
C ASP A 202 7.20 -2.25 1.75
N LEU A 203 6.35 -1.25 2.00
CA LEU A 203 5.42 -1.26 3.12
C LEU A 203 4.37 -2.36 2.99
N ALA A 204 3.88 -2.60 1.77
CA ALA A 204 2.94 -3.67 1.45
C ALA A 204 3.55 -5.07 1.72
N TRP A 205 4.82 -5.28 1.39
CA TRP A 205 5.52 -6.52 1.69
C TRP A 205 5.98 -6.62 3.15
N ASP A 206 6.35 -5.51 3.78
CA ASP A 206 6.81 -5.46 5.16
C ASP A 206 5.70 -5.86 6.11
N ILE A 207 4.47 -5.37 5.91
CA ILE A 207 3.37 -5.72 6.81
C ILE A 207 3.05 -7.23 6.76
N ILE A 208 3.15 -7.83 5.58
CA ILE A 208 3.03 -9.28 5.36
C ILE A 208 4.12 -10.04 6.11
N ALA A 209 5.39 -9.72 5.86
CA ALA A 209 6.53 -10.46 6.39
C ALA A 209 6.74 -10.25 7.90
N ARG A 210 6.46 -9.04 8.40
CA ARG A 210 6.74 -8.65 9.79
C ARG A 210 5.67 -9.11 10.75
N PHE A 211 4.39 -9.03 10.36
CA PHE A 211 3.28 -9.31 11.26
C PHE A 211 2.57 -10.63 10.98
N GLY A 212 2.71 -11.18 9.77
CA GLY A 212 2.13 -12.49 9.43
C GLY A 212 2.51 -13.59 10.44
N PRO A 213 3.81 -13.74 10.82
CA PRO A 213 4.21 -14.76 11.79
C PRO A 213 3.78 -14.52 13.23
N SER A 214 3.53 -13.27 13.63
CA SER A 214 3.13 -12.93 15.01
C SER A 214 1.62 -12.95 15.24
N HIS A 215 0.82 -13.09 14.17
CA HIS A 215 -0.64 -13.15 14.22
C HIS A 215 -1.12 -14.42 13.50
N PRO A 216 -1.09 -15.60 14.16
CA PRO A 216 -1.40 -16.89 13.53
C PRO A 216 -2.85 -16.98 13.01
N ASP A 217 -3.76 -16.20 13.61
CA ASP A 217 -5.18 -16.14 13.24
C ASP A 217 -5.47 -15.11 12.14
N ILE A 218 -4.44 -14.47 11.59
CA ILE A 218 -4.61 -13.51 10.50
C ILE A 218 -5.20 -14.21 9.26
N PRO A 219 -6.34 -13.74 8.73
CA PRO A 219 -7.02 -14.44 7.63
C PRO A 219 -6.22 -14.41 6.32
N HIS A 220 -6.48 -15.38 5.44
CA HIS A 220 -5.87 -15.42 4.10
C HIS A 220 -6.08 -14.11 3.33
N ALA A 221 -7.27 -13.50 3.46
CA ALA A 221 -7.62 -12.25 2.79
C ALA A 221 -6.63 -11.11 3.09
N PHE A 222 -5.98 -11.10 4.26
CA PHE A 222 -4.96 -10.10 4.59
C PHE A 222 -3.80 -10.14 3.60
N PHE A 223 -3.32 -11.35 3.32
CA PHE A 223 -2.26 -11.55 2.34
C PHE A 223 -2.72 -11.22 0.93
N SER A 224 -3.97 -11.53 0.58
CA SER A 224 -4.56 -11.14 -0.70
C SER A 224 -4.64 -9.63 -0.90
N ASP A 225 -5.07 -8.89 0.11
CA ASP A 225 -5.21 -7.42 0.02
C ASP A 225 -3.84 -6.75 -0.10
N PHE A 226 -2.88 -7.12 0.75
CA PHE A 226 -1.55 -6.49 0.72
C PHE A 226 -0.69 -6.94 -0.47
N THR A 227 -0.88 -8.15 -1.02
CA THR A 227 -0.24 -8.55 -2.29
C THR A 227 -0.86 -7.83 -3.49
N LYS A 228 -2.18 -7.54 -3.47
CA LYS A 228 -2.81 -6.66 -4.46
C LYS A 228 -2.24 -5.25 -4.37
N MET A 229 -2.18 -4.67 -3.16
CA MET A 229 -1.62 -3.34 -2.93
C MET A 229 -0.18 -3.26 -3.47
N ALA A 230 0.69 -4.20 -3.11
CA ALA A 230 2.06 -4.25 -3.62
C ALA A 230 2.16 -4.28 -5.17
N LEU A 231 1.22 -4.98 -5.82
CA LEU A 231 1.12 -5.03 -7.28
C LEU A 231 0.67 -3.68 -7.87
N ASP A 232 -0.28 -3.02 -7.23
CA ASP A 232 -0.74 -1.69 -7.62
C ASP A 232 0.38 -0.65 -7.45
N GLU A 233 1.12 -0.65 -6.34
CA GLU A 233 2.26 0.27 -6.18
C GLU A 233 3.38 0.00 -7.18
N SER A 234 3.58 -1.27 -7.55
CA SER A 234 4.49 -1.64 -8.62
C SER A 234 4.06 -1.09 -9.98
N LYS A 235 2.74 -1.05 -10.24
CA LYS A 235 2.14 -0.42 -11.42
C LYS A 235 2.29 1.10 -11.36
N HIS A 236 1.98 1.73 -10.22
CA HIS A 236 2.12 3.18 -10.00
C HIS A 236 3.55 3.65 -10.24
N PHE A 237 4.52 2.97 -9.62
CA PHE A 237 5.93 3.23 -9.83
C PHE A 237 6.33 3.15 -11.31
N THR A 238 5.88 2.10 -12.01
CA THR A 238 6.18 1.91 -13.44
C THR A 238 5.59 3.04 -14.29
N LEU A 239 4.35 3.47 -14.02
CA LEU A 239 3.72 4.58 -14.72
C LEU A 239 4.48 5.90 -14.51
N LEU A 240 4.82 6.21 -13.26
CA LEU A 240 5.50 7.46 -12.91
C LEU A 240 6.93 7.52 -13.43
N THR A 241 7.67 6.41 -13.36
CA THR A 241 9.04 6.35 -13.89
C THR A 241 9.07 6.43 -15.42
N SER A 242 8.12 5.80 -16.12
CA SER A 242 7.96 5.96 -17.57
C SER A 242 7.61 7.41 -17.94
N ARG A 243 6.73 8.08 -17.20
CA ARG A 243 6.43 9.51 -17.39
C ARG A 243 7.65 10.41 -17.12
N LEU A 244 8.39 10.15 -16.06
CA LEU A 244 9.62 10.88 -15.73
C LEU A 244 10.64 10.76 -16.85
N LEU A 245 10.88 9.53 -17.34
CA LEU A 245 11.82 9.27 -18.43
C LEU A 245 11.38 10.00 -19.71
N ALA A 246 10.10 9.93 -20.07
CA ALA A 246 9.58 10.57 -21.27
C ALA A 246 9.67 12.11 -21.22
N THR A 247 9.46 12.72 -20.05
CA THR A 247 9.43 14.19 -19.89
C THR A 247 10.78 14.78 -19.49
N SER A 248 11.69 13.98 -18.94
CA SER A 248 13.01 14.42 -18.49
C SER A 248 14.04 13.28 -18.58
N PRO A 249 14.47 12.91 -19.80
CA PRO A 249 15.42 11.80 -20.02
C PRO A 249 16.75 11.95 -19.26
N ASN A 250 17.17 13.19 -19.00
CA ASN A 250 18.40 13.52 -18.28
C ASN A 250 18.22 13.54 -16.75
N THR A 251 17.06 13.13 -16.24
CA THR A 251 16.74 13.06 -14.80
C THR A 251 16.17 11.68 -14.48
N PRO A 252 17.02 10.64 -14.47
CA PRO A 252 16.56 9.28 -14.21
C PRO A 252 16.04 9.13 -12.78
N TYR A 253 15.21 8.11 -12.54
CA TYR A 253 14.77 7.79 -11.19
C TYR A 253 15.96 7.61 -10.24
N GLY A 254 15.80 8.11 -9.02
CA GLY A 254 16.82 8.19 -7.98
C GLY A 254 17.98 9.19 -8.22
N SER A 255 17.95 10.01 -9.29
CA SER A 255 18.95 11.08 -9.49
C SER A 255 18.70 12.36 -8.66
N LEU A 256 17.50 12.50 -8.09
CA LEU A 256 17.13 13.65 -7.27
C LEU A 256 17.02 13.27 -5.79
N PRO A 257 17.15 14.26 -4.88
CA PRO A 257 17.01 13.99 -3.46
C PRO A 257 15.62 13.49 -3.07
N VAL A 258 15.58 12.47 -2.21
CA VAL A 258 14.34 11.86 -1.72
C VAL A 258 14.28 11.83 -0.20
N HIS A 259 13.07 11.70 0.34
CA HIS A 259 12.84 11.58 1.77
C HIS A 259 12.47 10.13 2.14
N ALA A 260 12.90 9.70 3.33
CA ALA A 260 12.59 8.38 3.88
C ALA A 260 11.47 8.42 4.95
N GLY A 261 10.67 9.49 4.99
CA GLY A 261 9.68 9.72 6.05
C GLY A 261 8.62 8.61 6.21
N LEU A 262 8.25 7.95 5.11
CA LEU A 262 7.38 6.77 5.15
C LEU A 262 8.04 5.62 5.93
N TRP A 263 9.31 5.31 5.64
CA TRP A 263 10.02 4.24 6.34
C TRP A 263 10.38 4.59 7.79
N GLU A 264 10.61 5.87 8.09
CA GLU A 264 10.74 6.32 9.49
C GLU A 264 9.48 6.00 10.29
N SER A 265 8.30 6.27 9.73
CA SER A 265 7.01 5.90 10.34
C SER A 265 6.85 4.38 10.46
N ALA A 266 7.34 3.63 9.47
CA ALA A 266 7.35 2.17 9.49
C ALA A 266 8.23 1.62 10.62
N THR A 267 9.39 2.22 10.83
CA THR A 267 10.34 1.86 11.90
C THR A 267 9.71 2.10 13.27
N ILE A 268 9.08 3.26 13.46
CA ILE A 268 8.39 3.62 14.71
C ILE A 268 7.28 2.62 15.04
N THR A 269 6.53 2.18 14.02
CA THR A 269 5.39 1.26 14.17
C THR A 269 5.75 -0.22 14.05
N ALA A 270 7.04 -0.57 13.89
CA ALA A 270 7.48 -1.94 13.60
C ALA A 270 7.11 -2.98 14.68
N HIS A 271 6.76 -2.52 15.89
CA HIS A 271 6.42 -3.34 17.04
C HIS A 271 4.91 -3.67 17.15
N SER A 272 4.04 -3.02 16.38
CA SER A 272 2.59 -3.15 16.52
C SER A 272 1.89 -3.14 15.16
N LEU A 273 1.20 -4.25 14.83
CA LEU A 273 0.38 -4.34 13.60
C LEU A 273 -0.69 -3.24 13.58
N ARG A 274 -1.33 -3.00 14.73
CA ARG A 274 -2.35 -1.95 14.90
C ARG A 274 -1.79 -0.55 14.65
N ALA A 275 -0.63 -0.24 15.22
CA ALA A 275 0.04 1.04 14.99
C ALA A 275 0.47 1.18 13.51
N ARG A 276 0.96 0.09 12.90
CA ARG A 276 1.34 0.06 11.48
C ARG A 276 0.14 0.38 10.58
N LEU A 277 -0.99 -0.29 10.81
CA LEU A 277 -2.24 -0.06 10.07
C LEU A 277 -2.75 1.37 10.25
N ALA A 278 -2.72 1.91 11.47
CA ALA A 278 -3.13 3.29 11.73
C ALA A 278 -2.24 4.31 11.01
N ILE A 279 -0.92 4.26 11.20
CA ILE A 279 -0.02 5.32 10.72
C ILE A 279 0.28 5.17 9.23
N ILE A 280 0.58 3.96 8.76
CA ILE A 280 0.90 3.77 7.34
C ILE A 280 -0.40 3.70 6.54
N HIS A 281 -1.27 2.75 6.84
CA HIS A 281 -2.39 2.41 5.96
C HIS A 281 -3.63 3.30 6.11
N LEU A 282 -3.72 4.13 7.14
CA LEU A 282 -4.84 5.05 7.36
C LEU A 282 -4.46 6.53 7.47
N VAL A 283 -3.19 6.86 7.74
CA VAL A 283 -2.69 8.25 7.68
C VAL A 283 -1.93 8.52 6.38
N HIS A 284 -0.91 7.72 6.04
CA HIS A 284 -0.14 7.95 4.81
C HIS A 284 -0.94 7.62 3.55
N GLU A 285 -1.62 6.47 3.46
CA GLU A 285 -2.43 6.14 2.27
C GLU A 285 -3.60 7.12 2.09
N ALA A 286 -4.29 7.48 3.18
CA ALA A 286 -5.36 8.48 3.11
C ALA A 286 -4.87 9.87 2.69
N ARG A 287 -3.56 10.15 2.81
CA ARG A 287 -2.97 11.38 2.28
C ARG A 287 -2.98 11.40 0.76
N GLY A 288 -2.82 10.25 0.09
CA GLY A 288 -2.93 10.11 -1.37
C GLY A 288 -4.29 10.62 -1.88
N LEU A 289 -5.38 10.21 -1.22
CA LEU A 289 -6.75 10.65 -1.54
C LEU A 289 -6.92 12.18 -1.47
N ASP A 290 -6.20 12.83 -0.55
CA ASP A 290 -6.29 14.27 -0.31
C ASP A 290 -5.46 15.09 -1.31
N VAL A 291 -4.25 14.62 -1.64
CA VAL A 291 -3.26 15.42 -2.38
C VAL A 291 -3.23 15.13 -3.88
N ASN A 292 -3.61 13.93 -4.29
CA ASN A 292 -3.59 13.54 -5.69
C ASN A 292 -4.49 14.42 -6.57
N PRO A 293 -5.73 14.80 -6.17
CA PRO A 293 -6.57 15.68 -6.97
C PRO A 293 -5.91 17.02 -7.33
N GLY A 294 -5.25 17.67 -6.35
CA GLY A 294 -4.54 18.93 -6.58
C GLY A 294 -3.29 18.76 -7.47
N THR A 295 -2.65 17.60 -7.41
CA THR A 295 -1.52 17.24 -8.27
C THR A 295 -1.96 17.01 -9.71
N ILE A 296 -3.05 16.25 -9.91
CA ILE A 296 -3.69 16.01 -11.20
C ILE A 296 -4.08 17.35 -11.86
N ASP A 297 -4.75 18.23 -11.11
CA ASP A 297 -5.13 19.56 -11.58
C ASP A 297 -3.93 20.40 -12.04
N ARG A 298 -2.80 20.26 -11.37
CA ARG A 298 -1.58 20.97 -11.74
C ARG A 298 -1.07 20.51 -13.11
N PHE A 299 -1.00 19.21 -13.37
CA PHE A 299 -0.60 18.68 -14.69
C PHE A 299 -1.62 19.01 -15.78
N ARG A 300 -2.91 18.98 -15.44
CA ARG A 300 -3.99 19.38 -16.33
C ARG A 300 -3.84 20.82 -16.81
N ARG A 301 -3.52 21.75 -15.90
CA ARG A 301 -3.29 23.17 -16.24
C ARG A 301 -2.06 23.40 -17.11
N THR A 302 -1.06 22.51 -17.05
CA THR A 302 0.12 22.58 -17.92
C THR A 302 -0.08 21.86 -19.25
N GLY A 303 -1.23 21.21 -19.47
CA GLY A 303 -1.55 20.48 -20.70
C GLY A 303 -0.87 19.11 -20.83
N ASP A 304 -0.30 18.56 -19.76
CA ASP A 304 0.35 17.24 -19.75
C ASP A 304 -0.71 16.15 -19.53
N LYS A 305 -1.37 15.75 -20.61
CA LYS A 305 -2.50 14.82 -20.58
C LYS A 305 -2.08 13.42 -20.18
N GLU A 306 -0.87 13.00 -20.54
CA GLU A 306 -0.34 11.68 -20.25
C GLU A 306 -0.01 11.53 -18.77
N SER A 307 0.53 12.56 -18.11
CA SER A 307 0.74 12.53 -16.66
C SER A 307 -0.61 12.60 -15.90
N VAL A 308 -1.60 13.33 -16.43
CA VAL A 308 -2.97 13.30 -15.88
C VAL A 308 -3.54 11.89 -15.92
N ALA A 309 -3.49 11.20 -17.06
CA ALA A 309 -4.01 9.84 -17.20
C ALA A 309 -3.32 8.86 -16.24
N ALA A 310 -1.99 8.95 -16.10
CA ALA A 310 -1.25 8.12 -15.16
C ALA A 310 -1.68 8.35 -13.69
N LEU A 311 -1.85 9.61 -13.29
CA LEU A 311 -2.25 9.98 -11.93
C LEU A 311 -3.73 9.68 -11.63
N GLU A 312 -4.61 9.71 -12.64
CA GLU A 312 -6.01 9.30 -12.49
C GLU A 312 -6.14 7.79 -12.24
N VAL A 313 -5.30 6.96 -12.88
CA VAL A 313 -5.20 5.52 -12.57
C VAL A 313 -4.75 5.33 -11.13
N ILE A 314 -3.66 5.98 -10.72
CA ILE A 314 -3.13 5.90 -9.35
C ILE A 314 -4.22 6.29 -8.34
N HIS A 315 -4.86 7.45 -8.53
CA HIS A 315 -5.89 7.94 -7.62
C HIS A 315 -7.09 7.00 -7.46
N ALA A 316 -7.48 6.29 -8.51
CA ALA A 316 -8.57 5.31 -8.44
C ALA A 316 -8.21 4.10 -7.57
N ASP A 317 -6.95 3.67 -7.59
CA ASP A 317 -6.48 2.52 -6.79
C ASP A 317 -6.33 2.87 -5.30
N GLU A 318 -5.93 4.10 -4.97
CA GLU A 318 -5.74 4.60 -3.59
C GLU A 318 -6.96 4.36 -2.68
N VAL A 319 -8.18 4.47 -3.22
CA VAL A 319 -9.42 4.24 -2.45
C VAL A 319 -9.43 2.79 -1.93
N THR A 320 -9.01 1.84 -2.75
CA THR A 320 -8.96 0.42 -2.37
C THR A 320 -7.84 0.12 -1.38
N HIS A 321 -6.76 0.89 -1.40
CA HIS A 321 -5.65 0.77 -0.46
C HIS A 321 -6.06 1.23 0.94
N VAL A 322 -6.68 2.41 1.04
CA VAL A 322 -7.24 2.91 2.30
C VAL A 322 -8.35 1.99 2.82
N THR A 323 -9.19 1.45 1.92
CA THR A 323 -10.21 0.45 2.29
C THR A 323 -9.57 -0.79 2.91
N SER A 324 -8.47 -1.29 2.34
CA SER A 324 -7.73 -2.44 2.86
C SER A 324 -7.13 -2.12 4.24
N GLY A 325 -6.51 -0.95 4.39
CA GLY A 325 -6.01 -0.45 5.67
C GLY A 325 -7.10 -0.39 6.73
N HIS A 326 -8.27 0.16 6.39
CA HIS A 326 -9.41 0.31 7.28
C HIS A 326 -9.96 -1.05 7.71
N ARG A 327 -10.19 -1.95 6.76
CA ARG A 327 -10.66 -3.32 7.03
C ARG A 327 -9.77 -4.03 8.05
N TRP A 328 -8.46 -4.02 7.84
CA TRP A 328 -7.54 -4.75 8.72
C TRP A 328 -7.32 -4.06 10.05
N PHE A 329 -7.42 -2.72 10.09
CA PHE A 329 -7.40 -1.97 11.34
C PHE A 329 -8.63 -2.26 12.20
N THR A 330 -9.82 -2.27 11.59
CA THR A 330 -11.06 -2.64 12.28
C THR A 330 -11.02 -4.08 12.76
N TRP A 331 -10.56 -5.02 11.91
CA TRP A 331 -10.38 -6.42 12.29
C TRP A 331 -9.50 -6.58 13.54
N ILE A 332 -8.32 -5.94 13.60
CA ILE A 332 -7.46 -6.08 14.77
C ILE A 332 -8.05 -5.41 16.02
N CYS A 333 -8.83 -4.34 15.86
CA CYS A 333 -9.56 -3.72 16.97
C CYS A 333 -10.66 -4.64 17.51
N GLU A 334 -11.41 -5.30 16.63
CA GLU A 334 -12.42 -6.30 17.00
C GLU A 334 -11.80 -7.48 17.74
N GLN A 335 -10.66 -8.02 17.27
CA GLN A 335 -9.94 -9.09 17.96
C GLN A 335 -9.49 -8.69 19.37
N GLN A 336 -9.27 -7.39 19.60
CA GLN A 336 -8.84 -6.85 20.89
C GLN A 336 -10.01 -6.32 21.74
N GLY A 337 -11.24 -6.33 21.23
CA GLY A 337 -12.43 -5.81 21.92
C GLY A 337 -12.40 -4.30 22.16
N VAL A 338 -11.76 -3.53 21.27
CA VAL A 338 -11.64 -2.07 21.37
C VAL A 338 -12.36 -1.37 20.21
N ASP A 339 -12.81 -0.13 20.45
CA ASP A 339 -13.42 0.70 19.43
C ASP A 339 -12.36 1.23 18.44
N ALA A 340 -12.64 1.09 17.14
CA ALA A 340 -11.68 1.43 16.09
C ALA A 340 -11.38 2.94 16.04
N VAL A 341 -12.38 3.81 16.12
CA VAL A 341 -12.18 5.26 15.98
C VAL A 341 -11.32 5.81 17.11
N SER A 342 -11.67 5.52 18.35
CA SER A 342 -10.90 5.95 19.52
C SER A 342 -9.47 5.40 19.53
N THR A 343 -9.30 4.13 19.17
CA THR A 343 -7.99 3.47 19.08
C THR A 343 -7.14 4.08 17.96
N PHE A 344 -7.70 4.36 16.79
CA PHE A 344 -6.99 5.04 15.71
C PHE A 344 -6.44 6.39 16.17
N ARG A 345 -7.27 7.19 16.84
CA ARG A 345 -6.87 8.50 17.35
C ARG A 345 -5.77 8.39 18.40
N GLU A 346 -5.79 7.35 19.23
CA GLU A 346 -4.71 7.05 20.20
C GLU A 346 -3.40 6.65 19.50
N GLU A 347 -3.46 5.75 18.52
CA GLU A 347 -2.29 5.35 17.72
C GLU A 347 -1.68 6.55 16.98
N VAL A 348 -2.50 7.45 16.43
CA VAL A 348 -2.01 8.69 15.81
C VAL A 348 -1.38 9.64 16.83
N ARG A 349 -1.97 9.82 18.01
CA ARG A 349 -1.32 10.62 19.08
C ARG A 349 0.06 10.08 19.41
N ARG A 350 0.23 8.76 19.51
CA ARG A 350 1.52 8.14 19.86
C ARG A 350 2.52 8.06 18.71
N GLY A 351 2.05 7.83 17.49
CA GLY A 351 2.88 7.49 16.33
C GLY A 351 3.07 8.62 15.31
N TRP A 352 2.43 9.77 15.49
CA TRP A 352 2.51 10.90 14.56
C TRP A 352 3.04 12.18 15.22
N ARG A 353 3.59 13.09 14.41
CA ARG A 353 4.09 14.40 14.88
C ARG A 353 3.24 15.53 14.34
N GLY A 354 2.72 16.35 15.25
CA GLY A 354 1.97 17.55 14.89
C GLY A 354 0.62 17.24 14.24
N ASP A 355 0.01 18.22 13.59
CA ASP A 355 -1.37 18.08 13.13
C ASP A 355 -1.46 17.15 11.91
N ILE A 356 -2.55 16.38 11.85
CA ILE A 356 -3.00 15.78 10.60
C ILE A 356 -3.67 16.90 9.80
N LYS A 357 -2.93 17.47 8.84
CA LYS A 357 -3.39 18.66 8.12
C LYS A 357 -4.15 18.30 6.86
N GLY A 358 -5.24 19.01 6.62
CA GLY A 358 -5.93 19.00 5.34
C GLY A 358 -5.10 19.56 4.16
N PRO A 359 -5.71 19.73 2.98
CA PRO A 359 -7.12 19.47 2.69
C PRO A 359 -7.49 18.00 2.92
N PHE A 360 -8.75 17.72 3.24
CA PHE A 360 -9.26 16.36 3.35
C PHE A 360 -10.25 16.11 2.23
N ASN A 361 -10.05 15.03 1.47
CA ASN A 361 -11.04 14.53 0.54
C ASN A 361 -12.05 13.68 1.31
N ALA A 362 -13.01 14.35 1.95
CA ALA A 362 -13.98 13.70 2.84
C ALA A 362 -14.81 12.62 2.11
N GLU A 363 -15.19 12.87 0.86
CA GLU A 363 -15.95 11.92 0.04
C GLU A 363 -15.13 10.66 -0.26
N ALA A 364 -13.88 10.80 -0.75
CA ALA A 364 -13.04 9.63 -1.03
C ALA A 364 -12.65 8.85 0.24
N ARG A 365 -12.39 9.55 1.35
CA ARG A 365 -12.12 8.92 2.65
C ARG A 365 -13.34 8.14 3.15
N GLU A 366 -14.54 8.71 3.04
CA GLU A 366 -15.79 8.04 3.42
C GLU A 366 -16.06 6.80 2.54
N THR A 367 -15.83 6.89 1.22
CA THR A 367 -15.89 5.73 0.32
C THR A 367 -14.92 4.63 0.72
N ALA A 368 -13.75 5.00 1.24
CA ALA A 368 -12.77 4.05 1.77
C ALA A 368 -13.09 3.53 3.20
N GLY A 369 -14.19 3.96 3.80
CA GLY A 369 -14.63 3.58 5.14
C GLY A 369 -14.17 4.50 6.27
N MET A 370 -13.37 5.54 5.98
CA MET A 370 -12.90 6.51 6.97
C MET A 370 -13.87 7.69 7.12
N THR A 371 -14.72 7.65 8.14
CA THR A 371 -15.57 8.78 8.51
C THR A 371 -14.76 9.96 9.07
N ARG A 372 -15.39 11.13 9.16
CA ARG A 372 -14.77 12.35 9.73
C ARG A 372 -14.26 12.18 11.16
N GLU A 373 -14.89 11.30 11.94
CA GLU A 373 -14.53 11.04 13.34
C GLU A 373 -13.10 10.52 13.49
N TYR A 374 -12.59 9.82 12.47
CA TYR A 374 -11.22 9.36 12.45
C TYR A 374 -10.23 10.53 12.49
N TYR A 375 -10.38 11.54 11.64
CA TYR A 375 -9.28 12.48 11.33
C TYR A 375 -9.55 13.95 11.65
N GLU A 376 -10.80 14.37 11.86
CA GLU A 376 -11.08 15.77 12.20
C GLU A 376 -10.50 16.14 13.57
N GLY A 377 -9.82 17.31 13.61
CA GLY A 377 -9.16 17.84 14.80
C GLY A 377 -8.04 16.94 15.35
N LEU A 378 -7.49 16.02 14.56
CA LEU A 378 -6.51 15.05 15.03
C LEU A 378 -5.08 15.60 14.97
N ARG A 379 -4.34 15.38 16.05
CA ARG A 379 -2.94 15.80 16.22
C ARG A 379 -2.13 14.67 16.85
N GLY A 380 -0.93 14.48 16.33
CA GLY A 380 0.11 13.64 16.88
C GLY A 380 0.88 14.33 18.01
N GLU A 381 1.25 13.56 19.02
CA GLU A 381 1.93 13.96 20.25
C GLU A 381 3.32 13.33 20.39
N MET A 382 3.82 12.64 19.35
CA MET A 382 5.15 12.06 19.37
C MET A 382 6.24 13.15 19.44
N ASP A 383 7.14 13.02 20.41
CA ASP A 383 8.23 13.96 20.66
C ASP A 383 9.25 14.03 19.51
N PHE A 384 9.92 15.18 19.42
CA PHE A 384 11.10 15.32 18.57
C PHE A 384 12.30 14.60 19.20
N VAL A 385 12.56 13.37 18.77
CA VAL A 385 13.88 12.76 19.02
C VAL A 385 14.93 13.54 18.22
N ASP A 386 15.71 14.39 18.91
CA ASP A 386 16.85 15.07 18.31
C ASP A 386 18.01 14.06 18.25
N LYS A 387 18.45 13.68 17.03
CA LYS A 387 19.53 12.70 16.81
C LYS A 387 20.91 13.18 17.31
N ARG A 388 21.00 14.25 18.10
CA ARG A 388 22.24 14.80 18.67
C ARG A 388 22.57 14.29 20.07
N THR A 389 21.61 13.71 20.80
CA THR A 389 21.83 13.34 22.22
C THR A 389 22.29 11.90 22.46
N ASP A 390 22.33 11.03 21.43
CA ASP A 390 22.75 9.63 21.59
C ASP A 390 24.23 9.36 21.29
N ALA A 391 25.06 10.40 21.11
CA ALA A 391 26.50 10.24 20.91
C ALA A 391 27.34 10.49 22.17
N SER A 392 26.75 10.59 23.36
CA SER A 392 27.50 10.86 24.61
C SER A 392 27.20 9.92 25.77
N ALA A 393 26.95 8.64 25.50
CA ALA A 393 26.92 7.62 26.55
C ALA A 393 27.82 6.46 26.17
N THR A 394 29.09 6.57 26.60
CA THR A 394 30.08 5.54 27.00
C THR A 394 31.47 5.86 26.48
N VAL A 395 32.25 6.62 27.25
CA VAL A 395 33.64 6.27 27.62
C VAL A 395 33.88 6.90 28.99
N ASP A 396 33.93 6.08 30.03
CA ASP A 396 34.58 6.45 31.29
C ASP A 396 36.07 6.67 31.00
N HIS A 397 36.55 7.89 31.18
CA HIS A 397 37.94 8.10 31.52
C HIS A 397 38.07 9.22 32.55
N ASP A 398 38.75 8.85 33.63
CA ASP A 398 39.01 9.58 34.84
C ASP A 398 39.90 10.83 34.63
N GLU A 399 39.63 11.82 35.48
CA GLU A 399 40.45 12.94 35.95
C GLU A 399 41.11 13.99 35.01
N SER A 400 40.66 15.22 35.26
CA SER A 400 41.43 16.47 35.41
C SER A 400 41.63 17.40 34.19
N MET A 401 41.13 18.63 34.39
CA MET A 401 41.48 19.94 33.80
C MET A 401 40.36 20.64 33.03
N ALA A 402 39.67 21.55 33.72
CA ALA A 402 39.08 22.75 33.11
C ALA A 402 40.20 23.78 32.85
N PRO A 403 40.11 24.63 31.80
CA PRO A 403 39.39 25.89 32.01
C PRO A 403 38.68 26.52 30.77
N ALA A 404 37.68 27.34 31.12
CA ALA A 404 37.23 28.59 30.48
C ALA A 404 36.62 28.60 29.06
N SER A 405 35.29 28.73 29.02
CA SER A 405 34.53 29.20 27.85
C SER A 405 34.39 30.73 27.86
N VAL A 406 34.75 31.40 26.76
CA VAL A 406 34.42 32.80 26.47
C VAL A 406 33.30 32.82 25.43
N ARG A 407 32.22 33.55 25.74
CA ARG A 407 31.05 33.77 24.88
C ARG A 407 31.34 34.95 23.94
N VAL A 408 31.16 34.78 22.63
CA VAL A 408 31.26 35.87 21.66
C VAL A 408 29.93 35.96 20.92
N GLU A 409 29.20 37.05 21.17
CA GLU A 409 28.06 37.49 20.38
C GLU A 409 28.56 38.45 19.29
N TYR A 410 27.98 38.36 18.10
CA TYR A 410 28.01 39.44 17.13
C TYR A 410 26.58 39.75 16.70
N GLU A 411 26.11 40.93 17.11
CA GLU A 411 25.05 41.66 16.42
C GLU A 411 25.64 42.31 15.15
N GLY A 412 24.92 42.19 14.05
CA GLY A 412 25.25 42.75 12.74
C GLY A 412 24.32 42.23 11.67
#